data_AF-A0ABD5W0Q1-F1
#
_entry.id   AF-A0ABD5W0Q1-F1
#
_cell.length_a   1.000
_cell.length_b   1.000
_cell.length_c   1.000
_cell.angle_alpha   90.00
_cell.angle_beta   90.00
_cell.angle_gamma   90.00
#
_symmetry.space_group_name_H-M   'P 1'
#
loop_
_entity.id
_entity.type
_entity.pdbx_description
1 polymer ?
#
loop_
_entity_poly.entity_id
_entity_poly.type
_entity_poly.pdbx_seq_one_letter_code
_entity_poly.pdbx_strand_id
1 'polypeptide(L)'
;MDVRDISAGGIMGAGFVLVVLQLFQGVQQLDGFEGTDLYVVFAVETLPFVVISMALMYVGSWLFTGSEVDDELPRVVAWAAGSVALFGSLAALLVFSLQVTLAGETLEQAPFVVVNLVTVGALAGVLVGIYDARSRIHQRDLEHERDRVEQFANKAADINNYGRALNRSESVEEISSLCLEAMQTFLGLTDLVFAVVDEEIQLVDDTTVGVDQAVQET
;
A
#
# COMPACT_ATOMS: atom_id res chain seq x y z
N MET A 1 -11.44 9.60 -19.19
CA MET A 1 -11.96 9.35 -17.83
C MET A 1 -10.95 8.44 -17.20
N ASP A 2 -10.23 8.89 -16.18
CA ASP A 2 -9.14 8.11 -15.58
C ASP A 2 -9.69 6.87 -14.88
N VAL A 3 -8.89 5.79 -14.85
CA VAL A 3 -9.24 4.52 -14.19
C VAL A 3 -9.59 4.74 -12.72
N ARG A 4 -8.99 5.77 -12.09
CA ARG A 4 -9.30 6.25 -10.74
C ARG A 4 -10.76 6.68 -10.61
N ASP A 5 -11.19 7.62 -11.46
CA ASP A 5 -12.53 8.21 -11.38
C ASP A 5 -13.62 7.15 -11.60
N ILE A 6 -13.33 6.16 -12.47
CA ILE A 6 -14.21 5.02 -12.73
C ILE A 6 -14.27 4.09 -11.51
N SER A 7 -13.15 3.82 -10.85
CA SER A 7 -13.07 2.88 -9.72
C SER A 7 -13.70 3.46 -8.45
N ALA A 8 -13.34 4.69 -8.07
CA ALA A 8 -13.91 5.38 -6.92
C ALA A 8 -15.40 5.70 -7.15
N GLY A 9 -15.76 6.15 -8.35
CA GLY A 9 -17.15 6.35 -8.76
C GLY A 9 -17.95 5.04 -8.74
N GLY A 10 -17.32 3.92 -9.09
CA GLY A 10 -17.92 2.59 -9.00
C GLY A 10 -18.29 2.19 -7.57
N ILE A 11 -17.40 2.40 -6.60
CA ILE A 11 -17.68 2.11 -5.18
C ILE A 11 -18.79 3.03 -4.66
N MET A 12 -18.73 4.33 -4.96
CA MET A 12 -19.76 5.29 -4.57
C MET A 12 -21.12 4.93 -5.17
N GLY A 13 -21.16 4.61 -6.46
CA GLY A 13 -22.37 4.20 -7.18
C GLY A 13 -22.95 2.90 -6.64
N ALA A 14 -22.11 1.90 -6.34
CA ALA A 14 -22.54 0.67 -5.70
C ALA A 14 -23.14 0.94 -4.31
N GLY A 15 -22.51 1.79 -3.50
CA GLY A 15 -23.05 2.22 -2.20
C GLY A 15 -24.43 2.87 -2.34
N PHE A 16 -24.59 3.79 -3.31
CA PHE A 16 -25.88 4.43 -3.58
C PHE A 16 -26.96 3.43 -4.01
N VAL A 17 -26.63 2.51 -4.93
CA VAL A 17 -27.55 1.45 -5.36
C VAL A 17 -27.97 0.58 -4.18
N LEU A 18 -27.03 0.20 -3.30
CA LEU A 18 -27.34 -0.56 -2.10
C LEU A 18 -28.25 0.23 -1.15
N VAL A 19 -28.05 1.53 -0.94
CA VAL A 19 -28.96 2.37 -0.12
C VAL A 19 -30.39 2.29 -0.67
N VAL A 20 -30.57 2.46 -1.98
CA VAL A 20 -31.90 2.41 -2.61
C VAL A 20 -32.53 1.02 -2.46
N LEU A 21 -31.76 -0.05 -2.71
CA LEU A 21 -32.23 -1.42 -2.55
C LEU A 21 -32.62 -1.73 -1.10
N GLN A 22 -31.83 -1.29 -0.14
CA GLN A 22 -32.08 -1.52 1.29
C GLN A 22 -33.34 -0.79 1.77
N LEU A 23 -33.55 0.45 1.34
CA LEU A 23 -34.78 1.18 1.66
C LEU A 23 -36.00 0.54 1.02
N PHE A 24 -35.89 0.10 -0.24
CA PHE A 24 -36.97 -0.58 -0.94
C PHE A 24 -37.35 -1.91 -0.27
N GLN A 25 -36.35 -2.73 0.07
CA GLN A 25 -36.55 -3.96 0.82
C GLN A 25 -37.14 -3.68 2.20
N GLY A 26 -36.61 -2.69 2.92
CA GLY A 26 -37.12 -2.31 4.22
C GLY A 26 -38.60 -1.93 4.19
N VAL A 27 -39.05 -1.19 3.17
CA VAL A 27 -40.48 -0.87 3.01
C VAL A 27 -41.32 -2.12 2.71
N GLN A 28 -40.87 -3.01 1.82
CA GLN A 28 -41.59 -4.26 1.53
C GLN A 28 -41.73 -5.16 2.75
N GLN A 29 -40.72 -5.18 3.61
CA GLN A 29 -40.73 -5.99 4.81
C GLN A 29 -41.78 -5.54 5.83
N LEU A 30 -42.27 -4.29 5.73
CA LEU A 30 -43.30 -3.75 6.61
C LEU A 30 -44.73 -4.19 6.25
N ASP A 31 -44.97 -4.79 5.07
CA ASP A 31 -46.32 -5.12 4.57
C ASP A 31 -47.10 -6.15 5.43
N GLY A 32 -46.52 -6.64 6.54
CA GLY A 32 -47.16 -7.54 7.50
C GLY A 32 -47.12 -7.08 8.97
N PHE A 33 -46.63 -5.86 9.25
CA PHE A 33 -46.46 -5.35 10.62
C PHE A 33 -47.26 -4.08 10.87
N GLU A 34 -47.86 -3.96 12.06
CA GLU A 34 -48.63 -2.80 12.47
C GLU A 34 -48.11 -2.20 13.78
N GLY A 35 -48.39 -0.92 14.01
CA GLY A 35 -48.10 -0.25 15.29
C GLY A 35 -46.61 -0.19 15.64
N THR A 36 -46.26 -0.59 16.86
CA THR A 36 -44.88 -0.51 17.39
C THR A 36 -43.92 -1.46 16.68
N ASP A 37 -44.40 -2.63 16.24
CA ASP A 37 -43.55 -3.66 15.63
C ASP A 37 -42.94 -3.18 14.30
N LEU A 38 -43.66 -2.33 13.56
CA LEU A 38 -43.17 -1.70 12.35
C LEU A 38 -41.87 -0.92 12.59
N TYR A 39 -41.82 -0.12 13.65
CA TYR A 39 -40.63 0.67 13.98
C TYR A 39 -39.46 -0.21 14.42
N VAL A 40 -39.74 -1.28 15.16
CA VAL A 40 -38.71 -2.20 15.65
C VAL A 40 -38.10 -2.99 14.49
N VAL A 41 -38.93 -3.56 13.60
CA VAL A 41 -38.46 -4.33 12.43
C VAL A 41 -37.62 -3.43 11.52
N PHE A 42 -38.10 -2.23 11.18
CA PHE A 42 -37.32 -1.31 10.35
C PHE A 42 -35.98 -0.92 11.01
N ALA A 43 -36.01 -0.59 12.31
CA ALA A 43 -34.81 -0.16 13.04
C ALA A 43 -33.76 -1.27 13.19
N VAL A 44 -34.18 -2.53 13.29
CA VAL A 44 -33.28 -3.66 13.52
C VAL A 44 -32.84 -4.32 12.22
N GLU A 45 -33.75 -4.48 11.26
CA GLU A 45 -33.50 -5.29 10.06
C GLU A 45 -33.16 -4.46 8.82
N THR A 46 -33.50 -3.18 8.78
CA THR A 46 -33.21 -2.31 7.64
C THR A 46 -32.12 -1.28 7.96
N LEU A 47 -32.28 -0.56 9.08
CA LEU A 47 -31.44 0.60 9.39
C LEU A 47 -29.94 0.29 9.45
N PRO A 48 -29.46 -0.83 10.05
CA PRO A 48 -28.04 -1.14 10.07
C PRO A 48 -27.45 -1.30 8.66
N PHE A 49 -28.18 -1.93 7.75
CA PHE A 49 -27.70 -2.14 6.38
C PHE A 49 -27.72 -0.85 5.56
N VAL A 50 -28.74 0.00 5.76
CA VAL A 50 -28.74 1.36 5.16
C VAL A 50 -27.53 2.15 5.64
N VAL A 51 -27.19 2.08 6.94
CA VAL A 51 -25.99 2.73 7.49
C VAL A 51 -24.70 2.18 6.86
N ILE A 52 -24.60 0.86 6.68
CA ILE A 52 -23.45 0.23 6.00
C ILE A 52 -23.35 0.69 4.55
N SER A 53 -24.46 0.76 3.81
CA SER A 53 -24.48 1.22 2.42
C SER A 53 -24.14 2.71 2.31
N MET A 54 -24.60 3.54 3.25
CA MET A 54 -24.20 4.95 3.34
C MET A 54 -22.72 5.09 3.67
N ALA A 55 -22.16 4.24 4.54
CA ALA A 55 -20.74 4.22 4.82
C ALA A 55 -19.93 3.86 3.57
N LEU A 56 -20.37 2.86 2.79
CA LEU A 56 -19.76 2.54 1.49
C LEU A 56 -19.81 3.71 0.51
N MET A 57 -20.96 4.37 0.40
CA MET A 57 -21.13 5.55 -0.45
C MET A 57 -20.19 6.70 -0.02
N TYR A 58 -20.08 6.94 1.29
CA TYR A 58 -19.15 7.92 1.86
C TYR A 58 -17.69 7.56 1.57
N VAL A 59 -17.29 6.30 1.76
CA VAL A 59 -15.94 5.84 1.45
C VAL A 59 -15.64 5.99 -0.04
N GLY A 60 -16.58 5.67 -0.92
CA GLY A 60 -16.44 5.91 -2.36
C GLY A 60 -16.22 7.39 -2.69
N SER A 61 -17.00 8.29 -2.07
CA SER A 61 -16.82 9.74 -2.22
C SER A 61 -15.50 10.24 -1.64
N TRP A 62 -15.04 9.66 -0.53
CA TRP A 62 -13.75 9.99 0.07
C TRP A 62 -12.59 9.55 -0.83
N LEU A 63 -12.65 8.34 -1.39
CA LEU A 63 -11.67 7.85 -2.38
C LEU A 63 -11.69 8.66 -3.67
N PHE A 64 -12.84 9.26 -4.03
CA PHE A 64 -12.93 10.14 -5.19
C PHE A 64 -12.24 11.49 -4.97
N THR A 65 -12.07 11.92 -3.70
CA THR A 65 -11.52 13.24 -3.35
C THR A 65 -10.11 13.19 -2.75
N GLY A 66 -9.68 12.07 -2.20
CA GLY A 66 -8.35 11.89 -1.58
C GLY A 66 -7.36 11.15 -2.49
N SER A 67 -6.09 11.56 -2.47
CA SER A 67 -5.03 11.03 -3.34
C SER A 67 -4.10 9.99 -2.69
N GLU A 68 -4.31 9.64 -1.41
CA GLU A 68 -3.39 8.77 -0.65
C GLU A 68 -3.26 7.36 -1.21
N VAL A 69 -4.27 6.87 -1.94
CA VAL A 69 -4.38 5.46 -2.36
C VAL A 69 -4.46 5.32 -3.88
N ASP A 70 -4.17 6.38 -4.64
CA ASP A 70 -4.39 6.45 -6.09
C ASP A 70 -3.78 5.27 -6.86
N ASP A 71 -2.53 4.92 -6.57
CA ASP A 71 -1.83 3.81 -7.25
C ASP A 71 -2.33 2.41 -6.81
N GLU A 72 -2.98 2.31 -5.65
CA GLU A 72 -3.43 1.05 -5.06
C GLU A 72 -4.97 0.88 -5.16
N LEU A 73 -5.70 1.83 -5.76
CA LEU A 73 -7.15 1.77 -5.97
C LEU A 73 -7.65 0.48 -6.66
N PRO A 74 -6.99 -0.01 -7.74
CA PRO A 74 -7.39 -1.26 -8.39
C PRO A 74 -7.39 -2.47 -7.44
N ARG A 75 -6.50 -2.45 -6.45
CA ARG A 75 -6.41 -3.50 -5.42
C ARG A 75 -7.53 -3.38 -4.39
N VAL A 76 -7.95 -2.16 -4.03
CA VAL A 76 -9.16 -1.94 -3.22
C VAL A 76 -10.39 -2.52 -3.94
N VAL A 77 -10.54 -2.25 -5.24
CA VAL A 77 -11.62 -2.80 -6.06
C VAL A 77 -11.55 -4.33 -6.14
N ALA A 78 -10.35 -4.91 -6.29
CA ALA A 78 -10.19 -6.36 -6.31
C ALA A 78 -10.62 -7.02 -4.98
N TRP A 79 -10.27 -6.43 -3.84
CA TRP A 79 -10.72 -6.89 -2.52
C TRP A 79 -12.23 -6.74 -2.33
N ALA A 80 -12.81 -5.65 -2.80
CA ALA A 80 -14.26 -5.45 -2.79
C ALA A 80 -14.97 -6.51 -3.65
N ALA A 81 -14.52 -6.72 -4.89
CA ALA A 81 -15.07 -7.72 -5.80
C ALA A 81 -14.93 -9.15 -5.25
N GLY A 82 -13.76 -9.49 -4.70
CA GLY A 82 -13.51 -10.78 -4.06
C GLY A 82 -14.43 -11.02 -2.86
N SER A 83 -14.67 -9.99 -2.05
CA SER A 83 -15.55 -10.10 -0.88
C SER A 83 -17.03 -10.19 -1.29
N VAL A 84 -17.47 -9.43 -2.30
CA VAL A 84 -18.82 -9.58 -2.86
C VAL A 84 -19.04 -10.98 -3.42
N ALA A 85 -18.06 -11.54 -4.14
CA ALA A 85 -18.14 -12.90 -4.67
C ALA A 85 -18.20 -13.95 -3.53
N LEU A 86 -17.38 -13.79 -2.49
CA LEU A 86 -17.37 -14.66 -1.32
C LEU A 86 -18.72 -14.62 -0.58
N PHE A 87 -19.19 -13.43 -0.21
CA PHE A 87 -20.44 -13.26 0.52
C PHE A 87 -21.67 -13.59 -0.32
N GLY A 88 -21.65 -13.32 -1.63
CA GLY A 88 -22.69 -13.77 -2.55
C GLY A 88 -22.76 -15.30 -2.61
N SER A 89 -21.60 -15.97 -2.61
CA SER A 89 -21.53 -17.44 -2.56
C SER A 89 -22.07 -17.98 -1.23
N LEU A 90 -21.71 -17.35 -0.11
CA LEU A 90 -22.26 -17.68 1.21
C LEU A 90 -23.78 -17.49 1.26
N ALA A 91 -24.30 -16.40 0.67
CA ALA A 91 -25.73 -16.15 0.61
C ALA A 91 -26.45 -17.20 -0.23
N ALA A 92 -25.90 -17.56 -1.39
CA ALA A 92 -26.45 -18.61 -2.24
C ALA A 92 -26.50 -19.96 -1.50
N LEU A 93 -25.43 -20.32 -0.78
CA LEU A 93 -25.39 -21.52 0.05
C LEU A 93 -26.41 -21.47 1.19
N LEU A 94 -26.55 -20.34 1.87
CA LEU A 94 -27.53 -20.16 2.95
C LEU A 94 -28.97 -20.30 2.43
N VAL A 95 -29.31 -19.61 1.35
CA VAL A 95 -30.63 -19.70 0.70
C VAL A 95 -30.90 -21.13 0.26
N PHE A 96 -29.95 -21.79 -0.38
CA PHE A 96 -30.09 -23.19 -0.78
C PHE A 96 -30.30 -24.11 0.42
N SER A 97 -29.54 -23.92 1.50
CA SER A 97 -29.69 -24.70 2.73
C SER A 97 -31.08 -24.52 3.34
N LEU A 98 -31.56 -23.27 3.46
CA LEU A 98 -32.89 -22.97 4.00
C LEU A 98 -34.00 -23.56 3.13
N GLN A 99 -33.85 -23.48 1.81
CA GLN A 99 -34.79 -24.05 0.85
C GLN A 99 -34.93 -25.57 1.04
N VAL A 100 -33.80 -26.27 1.21
CA VAL A 100 -33.78 -27.73 1.42
C VAL A 100 -34.35 -28.11 2.79
N THR A 101 -34.03 -27.35 3.84
CA THR A 101 -34.47 -27.66 5.21
C THR A 101 -35.95 -27.35 5.47
N LEU A 102 -36.49 -26.30 4.86
CA LEU A 102 -37.83 -25.77 5.15
C LEU A 102 -38.85 -26.09 4.03
N ALA A 103 -38.64 -27.18 3.30
CA ALA A 103 -39.53 -27.68 2.24
C ALA A 103 -39.98 -26.65 1.18
N GLY A 104 -39.21 -25.57 1.02
CA GLY A 104 -39.40 -24.57 -0.02
C GLY A 104 -40.26 -23.35 0.29
N GLU A 105 -40.68 -23.14 1.55
CA GLU A 105 -41.48 -21.96 1.94
C GLU A 105 -40.68 -20.64 2.03
N THR A 106 -39.36 -20.65 1.78
CA THR A 106 -38.46 -19.50 2.09
C THR A 106 -37.98 -18.69 0.89
N LEU A 107 -38.38 -19.02 -0.34
CA LEU A 107 -37.91 -18.34 -1.55
C LEU A 107 -38.28 -16.85 -1.60
N GLU A 108 -39.38 -16.44 -0.98
CA GLU A 108 -39.80 -15.04 -0.94
C GLU A 108 -38.83 -14.15 -0.16
N GLN A 109 -38.11 -14.72 0.82
CA GLN A 109 -37.16 -13.99 1.67
C GLN A 109 -35.71 -14.04 1.15
N ALA A 110 -35.43 -14.89 0.16
CA ALA A 110 -34.08 -15.09 -0.37
C ALA A 110 -33.40 -13.79 -0.86
N PRO A 111 -34.09 -12.86 -1.56
CA PRO A 111 -33.47 -11.61 -2.01
C PRO A 111 -32.97 -10.72 -0.87
N PHE A 112 -33.65 -10.72 0.28
CA PHE A 112 -33.27 -9.93 1.46
C PHE A 112 -31.97 -10.45 2.05
N VAL A 113 -31.86 -11.77 2.24
CA VAL A 113 -30.65 -12.42 2.76
C VAL A 113 -29.45 -12.15 1.86
N VAL A 114 -29.63 -12.27 0.54
CA VAL A 114 -28.56 -12.04 -0.44
C VAL A 114 -28.07 -10.60 -0.40
N VAL A 115 -28.98 -9.62 -0.48
CA VAL A 115 -28.59 -8.21 -0.49
C VAL A 115 -27.93 -7.80 0.82
N ASN A 116 -28.39 -8.31 1.96
CA ASN A 116 -27.78 -8.06 3.27
C ASN A 116 -26.36 -8.62 3.37
N LEU A 117 -26.14 -9.88 2.97
CA LEU A 117 -24.80 -10.48 2.98
C LEU A 117 -23.85 -9.77 2.02
N VAL A 118 -24.31 -9.45 0.81
CA VAL A 118 -23.52 -8.72 -0.18
C VAL A 118 -23.16 -7.32 0.33
N THR A 119 -24.08 -6.64 1.02
CA THR A 119 -23.84 -5.31 1.60
C THR A 119 -22.73 -5.36 2.66
N VAL A 120 -22.77 -6.35 3.55
CA VAL A 120 -21.73 -6.57 4.57
C VAL A 120 -20.40 -6.93 3.90
N GLY A 121 -20.43 -7.85 2.94
CA GLY A 121 -19.23 -8.29 2.20
C GLY A 121 -18.58 -7.17 1.41
N ALA A 122 -19.37 -6.29 0.79
CA ALA A 122 -18.87 -5.13 0.06
C ALA A 122 -18.12 -4.18 1.01
N LEU A 123 -18.70 -3.83 2.17
CA LEU A 123 -18.03 -2.98 3.15
C LEU A 123 -16.76 -3.63 3.68
N ALA A 124 -16.82 -4.89 4.09
CA ALA A 124 -15.66 -5.63 4.59
C ALA A 124 -14.53 -5.66 3.56
N GLY A 125 -14.84 -5.94 2.29
CA GLY A 125 -13.86 -5.98 1.21
C GLY A 125 -13.21 -4.63 0.94
N VAL A 126 -13.99 -3.55 0.90
CA VAL A 126 -13.44 -2.20 0.74
C VAL A 126 -12.53 -1.83 1.91
N LEU A 127 -12.93 -2.12 3.14
CA LEU A 127 -12.11 -1.84 4.33
C LEU A 127 -10.80 -2.61 4.32
N VAL A 128 -10.85 -3.91 4.03
CA VAL A 128 -9.65 -4.76 3.90
C VAL A 128 -8.76 -4.24 2.77
N GLY A 129 -9.34 -3.85 1.63
CA GLY A 129 -8.61 -3.29 0.50
C GLY A 129 -7.86 -2.02 0.86
N ILE A 130 -8.50 -1.08 1.56
CA ILE A 130 -7.86 0.16 2.03
C ILE A 130 -6.75 -0.14 3.03
N TYR A 131 -6.98 -1.08 3.94
CA TYR A 131 -5.96 -1.48 4.92
C TYR A 131 -4.73 -2.10 4.25
N ASP A 132 -4.91 -3.05 3.31
CA ASP A 132 -3.80 -3.66 2.56
C ASP A 132 -3.02 -2.61 1.76
N ALA A 133 -3.72 -1.68 1.12
CA ALA A 133 -3.08 -0.58 0.39
C ALA A 133 -2.24 0.32 1.30
N ARG A 134 -2.79 0.75 2.44
CA ARG A 134 -2.06 1.56 3.44
C ARG A 134 -0.87 0.81 4.03
N SER A 135 -1.04 -0.48 4.34
CA SER A 135 0.03 -1.31 4.86
C SER A 135 1.21 -1.39 3.89
N ARG A 136 0.95 -1.45 2.58
CA ARG A 136 1.99 -1.50 1.56
C ARG A 136 2.72 -0.18 1.40
N ILE A 137 1.99 0.94 1.40
CA ILE A 137 2.61 2.27 1.36
C ILE A 137 3.55 2.42 2.57
N HIS A 138 3.07 2.08 3.76
CA HIS A 138 3.89 2.15 4.96
C HIS A 138 5.11 1.21 4.92
N GLN A 139 4.96 0.01 4.37
CA GLN A 139 6.09 -0.91 4.20
C GLN A 139 7.15 -0.35 3.25
N ARG A 140 6.75 0.28 2.13
CA ARG A 140 7.69 0.92 1.20
C ARG A 140 8.46 2.05 1.88
N ASP A 141 7.78 2.87 2.68
CA ASP A 141 8.42 3.95 3.42
C ASP A 141 9.44 3.40 4.45
N LEU A 142 9.11 2.30 5.14
CA LEU A 142 10.02 1.64 6.06
C LEU A 142 11.22 1.00 5.38
N GLU A 143 11.03 0.40 4.20
CA GLU A 143 12.12 -0.14 3.38
C GLU A 143 13.07 0.96 2.94
N HIS A 144 12.55 2.11 2.48
CA HIS A 144 13.37 3.26 2.13
C HIS A 144 14.18 3.81 3.31
N GLU A 145 13.59 3.92 4.50
CA GLU A 145 14.32 4.38 5.68
C GLU A 145 15.37 3.36 6.12
N ARG A 146 15.06 2.06 6.07
CA ARG A 146 16.03 0.99 6.37
C ARG A 146 17.22 1.04 5.42
N ASP A 147 16.98 1.13 4.11
CA ASP A 147 18.04 1.16 3.09
C ASP A 147 18.94 2.38 3.28
N ARG A 148 18.37 3.52 3.67
CA ARG A 148 19.12 4.72 4.05
C ARG A 148 19.99 4.48 5.29
N VAL A 149 19.45 3.88 6.34
CA VAL A 149 20.19 3.55 7.57
C VAL A 149 21.32 2.56 7.29
N GLU A 150 21.08 1.52 6.47
CA GLU A 150 22.09 0.55 6.06
C GLU A 150 23.22 1.22 5.27
N GLN A 151 22.91 2.15 4.35
CA GLN A 151 23.93 2.94 3.66
C GLN A 151 24.79 3.76 4.62
N PHE A 152 24.18 4.40 5.63
CA PHE A 152 24.93 5.14 6.65
C PHE A 152 25.80 4.21 7.51
N ALA A 153 25.28 3.05 7.90
CA ALA A 153 26.02 2.07 8.68
C ALA A 153 27.24 1.52 7.91
N ASN A 154 27.07 1.20 6.63
CA ASN A 154 28.16 0.76 5.76
C ASN A 154 29.23 1.86 5.64
N LYS A 155 28.82 3.10 5.38
CA LYS A 155 29.75 4.24 5.29
C LYS A 155 30.52 4.48 6.60
N ALA A 156 29.88 4.30 7.75
CA ALA A 156 30.54 4.42 9.05
C ALA A 156 31.51 3.25 9.33
N ALA A 157 31.15 2.03 8.91
CA ALA A 157 32.01 0.86 9.02
C ALA A 157 33.30 1.02 8.19
N ASP A 158 33.17 1.54 6.96
CA ASP A 158 34.31 1.82 6.09
C ASP A 158 35.27 2.83 6.75
N ILE A 159 34.75 3.94 7.29
CA ILE A 159 35.56 4.94 8.02
C ILE A 159 36.33 4.31 9.20
N ASN A 160 35.66 3.46 9.99
CA ASN A 160 36.31 2.80 11.12
C ASN A 160 37.43 1.85 10.65
N ASN A 161 37.21 1.15 9.52
CA ASN A 161 38.21 0.28 8.94
C ASN A 161 39.44 1.06 8.47
N TYR A 162 39.24 2.19 7.76
CA TYR A 162 40.33 3.08 7.38
C TYR A 162 41.06 3.65 8.60
N GLY A 163 40.34 4.12 9.63
CA GLY A 163 40.96 4.62 10.86
C GLY A 163 41.82 3.56 11.58
N ARG A 164 41.38 2.29 11.56
CA ARG A 164 42.16 1.17 12.09
C ARG A 164 43.37 0.84 11.22
N ALA A 165 43.26 0.94 9.89
CA ALA A 165 44.36 0.73 8.95
C ALA A 165 45.43 1.82 9.11
N LEU A 166 45.02 3.09 9.11
CA LEU A 166 45.87 4.27 9.35
C LEU A 166 46.70 4.15 10.63
N ASN A 167 46.08 3.70 11.73
CA ASN A 167 46.77 3.54 13.01
C ASN A 167 47.76 2.35 13.04
N ARG A 168 47.73 1.48 12.04
CA ARG A 168 48.65 0.34 11.89
C ARG A 168 49.72 0.58 10.82
N SER A 169 49.58 1.62 10.01
CA SER A 169 50.52 1.92 8.93
C SER A 169 51.91 2.19 9.47
N GLU A 170 52.91 1.59 8.84
CA GLU A 170 54.32 1.72 9.26
C GLU A 170 55.08 2.78 8.45
N SER A 171 54.47 3.35 7.41
CA SER A 171 55.06 4.37 6.52
C SER A 171 54.09 5.51 6.15
N VAL A 172 54.65 6.64 5.68
CA VAL A 172 53.88 7.81 5.26
C VAL A 172 53.18 7.58 3.91
N GLU A 173 53.80 6.85 2.99
CA GLU A 173 53.17 6.40 1.72
C GLU A 173 51.95 5.51 1.96
N GLU A 174 51.98 4.62 2.96
CA GLU A 174 50.82 3.77 3.27
C GLU A 174 49.65 4.61 3.84
N ILE A 175 49.97 5.67 4.59
CA ILE A 175 48.99 6.66 5.08
C ILE A 175 48.37 7.44 3.91
N SER A 176 49.16 7.92 2.94
CA SER A 176 48.64 8.68 1.80
C SER A 176 47.71 7.85 0.93
N SER A 177 48.09 6.60 0.64
CA SER A 177 47.30 5.67 -0.15
C SER A 177 45.97 5.33 0.53
N LEU A 178 45.99 5.00 1.84
CA LEU A 178 44.76 4.75 2.60
C LEU A 178 43.85 5.99 2.70
N CYS A 179 44.42 7.20 2.83
CA CYS A 179 43.66 8.43 2.80
C CYS A 179 43.01 8.68 1.43
N LEU A 180 43.71 8.38 0.34
CA LEU A 180 43.18 8.49 -1.02
C LEU A 180 42.06 7.49 -1.28
N GLU A 181 42.26 6.23 -0.90
CA GLU A 181 41.26 5.17 -1.02
C GLU A 181 40.00 5.50 -0.18
N ALA A 182 40.18 6.00 1.04
CA ALA A 182 39.08 6.45 1.89
C ALA A 182 38.33 7.64 1.28
N MET A 183 39.05 8.62 0.72
CA MET A 183 38.45 9.78 0.05
C MET A 183 37.66 9.38 -1.19
N GLN A 184 38.15 8.43 -1.99
CA GLN A 184 37.42 7.91 -3.15
C GLN A 184 36.11 7.25 -2.77
N THR A 185 36.18 6.28 -1.86
CA THR A 185 35.01 5.56 -1.38
C THR A 185 34.00 6.52 -0.74
N PHE A 186 34.46 7.50 0.03
CA PHE A 186 33.58 8.44 0.72
C PHE A 186 32.91 9.45 -0.21
N LEU A 187 33.64 9.95 -1.21
CA LEU A 187 33.16 10.95 -2.17
C LEU A 187 32.47 10.32 -3.40
N GLY A 188 32.56 8.98 -3.55
CA GLY A 188 32.05 8.29 -4.74
C GLY A 188 32.82 8.65 -6.00
N LEU A 189 34.12 8.96 -5.86
CA LEU A 189 34.98 9.32 -6.98
C LEU A 189 35.59 8.06 -7.57
N THR A 190 35.54 7.92 -8.89
CA THR A 190 36.11 6.78 -9.60
C THR A 190 37.63 6.83 -9.63
N ASP A 191 38.21 8.03 -9.70
CA ASP A 191 39.66 8.27 -9.77
C ASP A 191 40.01 9.52 -8.94
N LEU A 192 41.14 9.51 -8.23
CA LEU A 192 41.60 10.61 -7.40
C LEU A 192 43.12 10.71 -7.50
N VAL A 193 43.62 11.90 -7.86
CA VAL A 193 45.06 12.17 -8.05
C VAL A 193 45.51 13.18 -7.00
N PHE A 194 46.57 12.87 -6.27
CA PHE A 194 47.21 13.79 -5.33
C PHE A 194 48.47 14.39 -5.95
N ALA A 195 48.44 15.69 -6.23
CA ALA A 195 49.57 16.43 -6.75
C ALA A 195 50.00 17.53 -5.76
N VAL A 196 51.30 17.60 -5.49
CA VAL A 196 51.90 18.69 -4.71
C VAL A 196 52.46 19.70 -5.71
N VAL A 197 52.03 20.95 -5.58
CA VAL A 197 52.45 22.04 -6.46
C VAL A 197 53.31 23.01 -5.67
N ASP A 198 54.60 23.06 -6.00
CA ASP A 198 55.54 24.06 -5.50
C ASP A 198 55.98 24.98 -6.66
N GLU A 199 57.15 24.73 -7.29
CA GLU A 199 57.57 25.43 -8.54
C GLU A 199 57.29 24.61 -9.84
N GLU A 200 57.20 23.28 -9.74
CA GLU A 200 56.69 22.34 -10.76
C GLU A 200 55.64 21.42 -10.12
N ILE A 201 54.73 20.86 -10.92
CA ILE A 201 53.70 19.92 -10.44
C ILE A 201 54.36 18.55 -10.23
N GLN A 202 54.47 18.09 -8.99
CA GLN A 202 54.89 16.73 -8.67
C GLN A 202 53.66 15.87 -8.34
N LEU A 203 53.45 14.81 -9.13
CA LEU A 203 52.45 13.79 -8.86
C LEU A 203 52.98 12.92 -7.70
N VAL A 204 52.28 12.93 -6.57
CA VAL A 204 52.74 12.25 -5.35
C VAL A 204 52.11 10.87 -5.22
N ASP A 205 50.84 10.73 -5.56
CA ASP A 205 50.13 9.47 -5.43
C ASP A 205 48.90 9.44 -6.35
N ASP A 206 48.67 8.30 -7.00
CA ASP A 206 47.61 8.08 -7.99
C ASP A 206 47.03 6.68 -7.85
N THR A 207 45.71 6.62 -7.83
CA THR A 207 44.90 5.40 -7.74
C THR A 207 44.43 4.88 -9.11
N THR A 208 44.66 5.61 -10.19
CA THR A 208 44.30 5.15 -11.53
C THR A 208 45.14 3.91 -11.87
N VAL A 209 44.48 2.78 -12.07
CA VAL A 209 45.16 1.58 -12.56
C VAL A 209 45.49 1.79 -14.03
N GLY A 210 46.68 2.35 -14.32
CA GLY A 210 47.29 2.29 -15.66
C GLY A 210 47.71 3.59 -16.35
N VAL A 211 48.11 4.64 -15.63
CA VAL A 211 48.64 5.88 -16.27
C VAL A 211 50.16 6.05 -16.11
N ASP A 212 50.90 4.95 -15.98
CA ASP A 212 52.36 5.00 -15.79
C ASP A 212 53.18 5.15 -17.10
N GLN A 213 52.58 5.57 -18.22
CA GLN A 213 53.30 5.65 -19.52
C GLN A 213 53.08 6.89 -20.40
N ALA A 214 52.27 7.89 -20.01
CA ALA A 214 51.93 8.98 -20.93
C ALA A 214 52.59 10.34 -20.67
N VAL A 215 53.32 10.54 -19.56
CA VAL A 215 53.80 11.88 -19.17
C VAL A 215 55.33 12.04 -19.26
N GLN A 216 56.08 11.01 -19.67
CA GLN A 216 57.54 11.13 -19.90
C GLN A 216 57.94 11.63 -21.29
N GLU A 217 56.99 11.89 -22.20
CA GLU A 217 57.28 12.52 -23.49
C GLU A 217 56.38 13.75 -23.70
N THR A 218 56.75 14.88 -23.11
CA THR A 218 56.53 16.20 -23.73
C THR A 218 57.53 17.22 -23.24
#